data_AF-A0A378F2R2-F1
#
_entry.id   AF-A0A378F2R2-F1
#
_cell.length_a   1.000
_cell.length_b   1.000
_cell.length_c   1.000
_cell.angle_alpha   90.00
_cell.angle_beta   90.00
_cell.angle_gamma   90.00
#
_symmetry.space_group_name_H-M   'P 1'
#
loop_
_entity.id
_entity.type
_entity.pdbx_description
1 polymer ?
#
loop_
_entity_poly.entity_id
_entity_poly.type
_entity_poly.pdbx_seq_one_letter_code
_entity_poly.pdbx_strand_id
1 'polypeptide(L)'
;MMAALTLLANHEPAYTSTLRELAHHAIEEGFGSGWVLLLGLLHECEGKPPQGTSPEQATTPLIGMAGVWLALLRYWRSDTEDGERGQQRLEIFRGQLATRGYHRLEQDIADLLHQQYRQPAPPLPHPLSALYRRRASWEYALDALSQLTAAENANTSRMAWFLTLHRYELTLEPREQKYNRDGWTKGRPLSLKRLNDAADTLPWLLAQDRQALRHIHYTSAYSFYGHSGTYTLDAEAALPALVGHPAVFWQDAPDIRIDIEPGQVTLVITEAGEHLALALRPPGISDSRGLLWEKETPTRLVVYPVSDEHRKIAGILGRELRIPAGARDQVLQSVSSIAPLLPVQANLPELTAHIPHVPRMKSCMRICCRLARAYVCSCGFTRCQAAPPSRQGGAATSSTASTTAWRYKPAATCRQNNSGCSRCWRPARYSRLRQRTPPNGNCPILGMPWRR
;
A
#
# COMPACT_ATOMS: atom_id res chain seq x y z
N MET A 1 9.97 -40.89 -4.11
CA MET A 1 8.57 -40.45 -4.24
C MET A 1 7.79 -40.61 -2.93
N MET A 2 7.51 -41.83 -2.44
CA MET A 2 6.67 -42.04 -1.24
C MET A 2 7.14 -41.27 -0.01
N ALA A 3 8.45 -41.25 0.29
CA ALA A 3 9.00 -40.45 1.39
C ALA A 3 8.76 -38.93 1.24
N ALA A 4 8.71 -38.40 0.02
CA ALA A 4 8.38 -37.00 -0.22
C ALA A 4 6.87 -36.75 -0.03
N LEU A 5 6.01 -37.68 -0.44
CA LEU A 5 4.56 -37.61 -0.20
C LEU A 5 4.22 -37.59 1.29
N THR A 6 4.89 -38.41 2.12
CA THR A 6 4.69 -38.42 3.57
C THR A 6 5.15 -37.12 4.24
N LEU A 7 6.27 -36.54 3.79
CA LEU A 7 6.77 -35.27 4.34
C LEU A 7 5.90 -34.07 3.90
N LEU A 8 5.37 -34.08 2.67
CA LEU A 8 4.44 -33.06 2.17
C LEU A 8 3.09 -33.09 2.92
N ALA A 9 2.55 -34.29 3.18
CA ALA A 9 1.26 -34.45 3.86
C ALA A 9 1.25 -33.94 5.31
N ASN A 10 2.39 -33.97 5.99
CA ASN A 10 2.50 -33.52 7.39
C ASN A 10 2.57 -31.99 7.52
N HIS A 11 2.82 -31.23 6.44
CA HIS A 11 2.82 -29.76 6.41
C HIS A 11 3.73 -29.03 7.43
N GLU A 12 4.63 -29.70 8.14
CA GLU A 12 5.54 -29.04 9.10
C GLU A 12 6.75 -28.38 8.41
N PRO A 13 7.10 -27.12 8.78
CA PRO A 13 8.24 -26.41 8.18
C PRO A 13 9.59 -27.09 8.48
N ALA A 14 9.68 -27.90 9.54
CA ALA A 14 10.86 -28.66 9.92
C ALA A 14 11.33 -29.64 8.82
N TYR A 15 10.42 -30.15 7.98
CA TYR A 15 10.74 -31.12 6.93
C TYR A 15 11.23 -30.50 5.61
N THR A 16 11.28 -29.17 5.51
CA THR A 16 11.66 -28.43 4.29
C THR A 16 13.11 -28.72 3.88
N SER A 17 14.04 -28.87 4.84
CA SER A 17 15.44 -29.25 4.58
C SER A 17 15.55 -30.69 4.06
N THR A 18 14.92 -31.64 4.73
CA THR A 18 14.92 -33.06 4.34
C THR A 18 14.26 -33.28 2.96
N LEU A 19 13.17 -32.56 2.66
CA LEU A 19 12.55 -32.56 1.33
C LEU A 19 13.48 -32.01 0.24
N ARG A 20 14.29 -31.00 0.56
CA ARG A 20 15.27 -30.42 -0.36
C ARG A 20 16.44 -31.36 -0.64
N GLU A 21 17.02 -31.96 0.40
CA GLU A 21 18.09 -32.96 0.28
C GLU A 21 17.63 -34.15 -0.57
N LEU A 22 16.44 -34.67 -0.28
CA LEU A 22 15.83 -35.76 -1.03
C LEU A 22 15.56 -35.36 -2.50
N ALA A 23 15.14 -34.12 -2.76
CA ALA A 23 14.94 -33.63 -4.13
C ALA A 23 16.26 -33.46 -4.90
N HIS A 24 17.34 -32.98 -4.27
CA HIS A 24 18.66 -32.89 -4.91
C HIS A 24 19.21 -34.27 -5.28
N HIS A 25 19.25 -35.20 -4.32
CA HIS A 25 19.63 -36.60 -4.58
C HIS A 25 18.75 -37.23 -5.68
N ALA A 26 17.46 -36.92 -5.72
CA ALA A 26 16.57 -37.46 -6.74
C ALA A 26 16.80 -36.85 -8.14
N ILE A 27 17.37 -35.65 -8.24
CA ILE A 27 17.79 -35.02 -9.49
C ILE A 27 19.12 -35.61 -9.97
N GLU A 28 20.08 -35.80 -9.06
CA GLU A 28 21.39 -36.40 -9.35
C GLU A 28 21.26 -37.83 -9.90
N GLU A 29 20.40 -38.64 -9.27
CA GLU A 29 20.05 -40.00 -9.74
C GLU A 29 19.08 -40.02 -10.95
N GLY A 30 18.71 -38.87 -11.50
CA GLY A 30 17.93 -38.80 -12.75
C GLY A 30 16.45 -39.21 -12.65
N PHE A 31 15.81 -39.15 -11.47
CA PHE A 31 14.39 -39.55 -11.29
C PHE A 31 13.36 -38.58 -11.90
N GLY A 32 13.75 -37.73 -12.85
CA GLY A 32 12.87 -36.94 -13.71
C GLY A 32 12.57 -35.50 -13.24
N SER A 33 12.05 -34.68 -14.15
CA SER A 33 11.87 -33.24 -13.98
C SER A 33 10.89 -32.81 -12.87
N GLY A 34 10.05 -33.73 -12.39
CA GLY A 34 9.17 -33.47 -11.23
C GLY A 34 9.95 -33.04 -9.98
N TRP A 35 11.15 -33.56 -9.74
CA TRP A 35 11.95 -33.16 -8.57
C TRP A 35 12.42 -31.70 -8.64
N VAL A 36 12.65 -31.17 -9.85
CA VAL A 36 12.96 -29.75 -10.05
C VAL A 36 11.72 -28.88 -9.77
N LEU A 37 10.52 -29.34 -10.15
CA LEU A 37 9.27 -28.65 -9.79
C LEU A 37 8.99 -28.66 -8.29
N LEU A 38 9.40 -29.70 -7.55
CA LEU A 38 9.34 -29.71 -6.09
C LEU A 38 10.27 -28.64 -5.50
N LEU A 39 11.52 -28.54 -5.96
CA LEU A 39 12.43 -27.49 -5.49
C LEU A 39 11.86 -26.08 -5.75
N GLY A 40 11.23 -25.85 -6.91
CA GLY A 40 10.53 -24.60 -7.21
C GLY A 40 9.36 -24.31 -6.26
N LEU A 41 8.54 -25.33 -5.93
CA LEU A 41 7.45 -25.20 -4.95
C LEU A 41 7.98 -24.88 -3.54
N LEU A 42 9.06 -25.54 -3.10
CA LEU A 42 9.68 -25.26 -1.80
C LEU A 42 10.28 -23.84 -1.76
N HIS A 43 10.83 -23.36 -2.89
CA HIS A 43 11.33 -21.99 -3.02
C HIS A 43 10.20 -20.94 -2.91
N GLU A 44 9.06 -21.20 -3.57
CA GLU A 44 7.85 -20.36 -3.48
C GLU A 44 7.27 -20.34 -2.05
N CYS A 45 7.29 -21.47 -1.33
CA CYS A 45 6.87 -21.56 0.08
C CYS A 45 7.76 -20.72 1.02
N GLU A 46 9.02 -20.48 0.67
CA GLU A 46 9.97 -19.64 1.43
C GLU A 46 9.85 -18.13 1.10
N GLY A 47 8.81 -17.71 0.37
CA GLY A 47 8.60 -16.30 0.00
C GLY A 47 9.59 -15.78 -1.05
N LYS A 48 10.28 -16.67 -1.76
CA LYS A 48 11.23 -16.33 -2.83
C LYS A 48 10.49 -16.28 -4.18
N PRO A 49 11.00 -15.54 -5.20
CA PRO A 49 10.28 -15.33 -6.45
C PRO A 49 9.94 -16.67 -7.14
N PRO A 50 8.76 -16.77 -7.79
CA PRO A 50 8.33 -18.01 -8.44
C PRO A 50 9.30 -18.40 -9.54
N GLN A 51 9.87 -19.59 -9.41
CA GLN A 51 10.70 -20.19 -10.45
C GLN A 51 9.76 -20.82 -11.47
N GLY A 52 9.48 -20.05 -12.53
CA GLY A 52 8.61 -20.44 -13.62
C GLY A 52 9.08 -21.73 -14.30
N THR A 53 8.13 -22.52 -14.78
CA THR A 53 8.39 -23.82 -15.39
C THR A 53 9.12 -23.66 -16.72
N SER A 54 10.29 -24.31 -16.86
CA SER A 54 11.06 -24.30 -18.11
C SER A 54 10.25 -24.91 -19.26
N PRO A 55 10.36 -24.45 -20.52
CA PRO A 55 9.68 -25.06 -21.66
C PRO A 55 10.00 -26.56 -21.84
N GLU A 56 11.19 -27.02 -21.44
CA GLU A 56 11.57 -28.43 -21.42
C GLU A 56 10.79 -29.23 -20.35
N GLN A 57 10.53 -28.60 -19.20
CA GLN A 57 9.73 -29.18 -18.11
C GLN A 57 8.24 -29.20 -18.49
N ALA A 58 7.75 -28.18 -19.20
CA ALA A 58 6.39 -28.13 -19.74
C ALA A 58 6.12 -29.28 -20.74
N THR A 59 7.11 -29.61 -21.57
CA THR A 59 6.99 -30.65 -22.61
C THR A 59 7.35 -32.07 -22.16
N THR A 60 7.89 -32.28 -20.94
CA THR A 60 8.34 -33.61 -20.47
C THR A 60 7.20 -34.65 -20.48
N PRO A 61 7.32 -35.80 -21.18
CA PRO A 61 6.25 -36.81 -21.24
C PRO A 61 5.97 -37.44 -19.86
N LEU A 62 4.70 -37.78 -19.61
CA LEU A 62 4.30 -38.49 -18.39
C LEU A 62 4.57 -39.99 -18.56
N ILE A 63 5.54 -40.54 -17.84
CA ILE A 63 5.97 -41.95 -17.94
C ILE A 63 6.20 -42.53 -16.54
N GLY A 64 5.56 -43.67 -16.24
CA GLY A 64 5.73 -44.40 -14.99
C GLY A 64 5.52 -43.56 -13.72
N MET A 65 6.24 -43.91 -12.64
CA MET A 65 6.14 -43.19 -11.36
C MET A 65 6.57 -41.72 -11.44
N ALA A 66 7.57 -41.41 -12.28
CA ALA A 66 8.01 -40.03 -12.51
C ALA A 66 6.90 -39.18 -13.17
N GLY A 67 6.12 -39.78 -14.07
CA GLY A 67 4.93 -39.16 -14.67
C GLY A 67 3.82 -38.87 -13.64
N VAL A 68 3.54 -39.80 -12.72
CA VAL A 68 2.56 -39.55 -11.64
C VAL A 68 3.02 -38.41 -10.74
N TRP A 69 4.30 -38.42 -10.33
CA TRP A 69 4.90 -37.36 -9.52
C TRP A 69 4.83 -35.99 -10.20
N LEU A 70 5.18 -35.92 -11.50
CA LEU A 70 5.10 -34.71 -12.31
C LEU A 70 3.66 -34.19 -12.47
N ALA A 71 2.68 -35.08 -12.66
CA ALA A 71 1.27 -34.71 -12.77
C ALA A 71 0.70 -34.12 -11.46
N LEU A 72 1.03 -34.72 -10.31
CA LEU A 72 0.62 -34.23 -8.99
C LEU A 72 1.21 -32.85 -8.68
N LEU A 73 2.51 -32.64 -8.93
CA LEU A 73 3.16 -31.35 -8.66
C LEU A 73 2.62 -30.21 -9.52
N ARG A 74 2.37 -30.46 -10.81
CA ARG A 74 1.70 -29.49 -11.71
C ARG A 74 0.33 -29.10 -11.20
N TYR A 75 -0.47 -30.08 -10.79
CA TYR A 75 -1.79 -29.83 -10.20
C TYR A 75 -1.70 -28.97 -8.93
N TRP A 76 -0.78 -29.30 -8.00
CA TRP A 76 -0.63 -28.55 -6.75
C TRP A 76 -0.15 -27.11 -6.93
N ARG A 77 0.77 -26.84 -7.87
CA ARG A 77 1.21 -25.48 -8.23
C ARG A 77 0.19 -24.72 -9.07
N SER A 78 -0.89 -25.38 -9.50
CA SER A 78 -1.83 -24.86 -10.50
C SER A 78 -1.17 -24.52 -11.84
N ASP A 79 -0.05 -25.17 -12.15
CA ASP A 79 0.70 -25.05 -13.41
C ASP A 79 0.23 -26.15 -14.38
N THR A 80 -1.03 -26.04 -14.76
CA THR A 80 -1.73 -27.00 -15.63
C THR A 80 -1.91 -26.41 -17.03
N GLU A 81 -1.76 -27.26 -18.06
CA GLU A 81 -2.03 -26.86 -19.44
C GLU A 81 -3.53 -26.71 -19.64
N ASP A 82 -4.05 -25.48 -19.45
CA ASP A 82 -5.47 -25.15 -19.62
C ASP A 82 -5.90 -25.34 -21.08
N GLY A 83 -6.49 -26.51 -21.38
CA GLY A 83 -7.07 -26.84 -22.67
C GLY A 83 -7.07 -28.34 -22.99
N GLU A 84 -7.60 -28.69 -24.16
CA GLU A 84 -7.78 -30.09 -24.62
C GLU A 84 -6.47 -30.90 -24.63
N ARG A 85 -5.32 -30.25 -24.88
CA ARG A 85 -4.00 -30.90 -24.90
C ARG A 85 -3.61 -31.45 -23.53
N GLY A 86 -3.86 -30.70 -22.45
CA GLY A 86 -3.58 -31.15 -21.08
C GLY A 86 -4.46 -32.33 -20.68
N GLN A 87 -5.74 -32.27 -21.04
CA GLN A 87 -6.69 -33.36 -20.84
C GLN A 87 -6.26 -34.63 -21.59
N GLN A 88 -6.05 -34.56 -22.90
CA GLN A 88 -5.64 -35.69 -23.74
C GLN A 88 -4.35 -36.35 -23.22
N ARG A 89 -3.38 -35.54 -22.76
CA ARG A 89 -2.12 -36.03 -22.20
C ARG A 89 -2.32 -36.83 -20.91
N LEU A 90 -3.21 -36.39 -20.02
CA LEU A 90 -3.57 -37.16 -18.81
C LEU A 90 -4.42 -38.40 -19.14
N GLU A 91 -5.30 -38.35 -20.14
CA GLU A 91 -6.08 -39.51 -20.60
C GLU A 91 -5.20 -40.61 -21.19
N ILE A 92 -4.26 -40.24 -22.08
CA ILE A 92 -3.25 -41.15 -22.63
C ILE A 92 -2.41 -41.76 -21.51
N PHE A 93 -2.01 -40.95 -20.52
CA PHE A 93 -1.23 -41.44 -19.38
C PHE A 93 -2.04 -42.36 -18.46
N ARG A 94 -3.33 -42.09 -18.22
CA ARG A 94 -4.25 -42.98 -17.50
C ARG A 94 -4.35 -44.34 -18.20
N GLY A 95 -4.58 -44.36 -19.52
CA GLY A 95 -4.62 -45.59 -20.31
C GLY A 95 -3.30 -46.38 -20.24
N GLN A 96 -2.16 -45.68 -20.29
CA GLN A 96 -0.84 -46.28 -20.13
C GLN A 96 -0.56 -46.90 -18.75
N LEU A 97 -1.23 -46.43 -17.69
CA LEU A 97 -1.18 -47.03 -16.36
C LEU A 97 -2.10 -48.26 -16.28
N ALA A 98 -3.30 -48.16 -16.85
CA ALA A 98 -4.27 -49.26 -16.92
C ALA A 98 -3.70 -50.49 -17.66
N THR A 99 -3.12 -50.31 -18.85
CA THR A 99 -2.50 -51.40 -19.64
C THR A 99 -1.32 -52.06 -18.93
N ARG A 100 -0.68 -51.38 -17.97
CA ARG A 100 0.42 -51.90 -17.15
C ARG A 100 -0.02 -52.43 -15.78
N GLY A 101 -1.33 -52.47 -15.49
CA GLY A 101 -1.89 -52.99 -14.24
C GLY A 101 -1.80 -52.05 -13.03
N TYR A 102 -1.42 -50.78 -13.22
CA TYR A 102 -1.27 -49.80 -12.13
C TYR A 102 -2.61 -49.14 -11.74
N HIS A 103 -3.64 -49.94 -11.47
CA HIS A 103 -5.02 -49.48 -11.28
C HIS A 103 -5.23 -48.43 -10.17
N ARG A 104 -4.44 -48.46 -9.08
CA ARG A 104 -4.50 -47.40 -8.06
C ARG A 104 -4.08 -46.05 -8.63
N LEU A 105 -2.95 -46.02 -9.36
CA LEU A 105 -2.40 -44.80 -9.94
C LEU A 105 -3.25 -44.32 -11.13
N GLU A 106 -3.87 -45.23 -11.87
CA GLU A 106 -4.90 -44.93 -12.88
C GLU A 106 -6.05 -44.12 -12.26
N GLN A 107 -6.55 -44.54 -11.09
CA GLN A 107 -7.60 -43.83 -10.35
C GLN A 107 -7.09 -42.47 -9.81
N ASP A 108 -5.86 -42.37 -9.33
CA ASP A 108 -5.26 -41.10 -8.90
C ASP A 108 -5.18 -40.08 -10.07
N ILE A 109 -4.82 -40.54 -11.29
CA ILE A 109 -4.85 -39.69 -12.49
C ILE A 109 -6.30 -39.39 -12.95
N ALA A 110 -7.24 -40.31 -12.75
CA ALA A 110 -8.66 -40.05 -13.00
C ALA A 110 -9.23 -38.96 -12.07
N ASP A 111 -8.77 -38.87 -10.82
CA ASP A 111 -9.14 -37.76 -9.92
C ASP A 111 -8.57 -36.43 -10.44
N LEU A 112 -7.31 -36.37 -10.89
CA LEU A 112 -6.78 -35.16 -11.53
C LEU A 112 -7.62 -34.72 -12.74
N LEU A 113 -8.08 -35.67 -13.56
CA LEU A 113 -8.98 -35.40 -14.69
C LEU A 113 -10.37 -34.91 -14.24
N HIS A 114 -10.90 -35.41 -13.11
CA HIS A 114 -12.13 -34.91 -12.49
C HIS A 114 -11.96 -33.47 -12.00
N GLN A 115 -10.90 -33.20 -11.22
CA GLN A 115 -10.63 -31.89 -10.60
C GLN A 115 -10.29 -30.79 -11.63
N GLN A 116 -9.60 -31.14 -12.72
CA GLN A 116 -9.17 -30.17 -13.75
C GLN A 116 -10.19 -30.00 -14.89
N TYR A 117 -10.75 -31.10 -15.40
CA TYR A 117 -11.53 -31.11 -16.65
C TYR A 117 -12.98 -31.60 -16.48
N ARG A 118 -13.47 -31.69 -15.23
CA ARG A 118 -14.86 -32.10 -14.91
C ARG A 118 -15.26 -33.49 -15.42
N GLN A 119 -14.30 -34.42 -15.54
CA GLN A 119 -14.61 -35.82 -15.83
C GLN A 119 -15.41 -36.49 -14.68
N PRO A 120 -16.02 -37.66 -14.89
CA PRO A 120 -16.64 -38.43 -13.80
C PRO A 120 -15.64 -38.73 -12.67
N ALA A 121 -16.07 -38.56 -11.42
CA ALA A 121 -15.24 -38.84 -10.25
C ALA A 121 -14.93 -40.35 -10.14
N PRO A 122 -13.68 -40.77 -9.91
CA PRO A 122 -13.35 -42.17 -9.66
C PRO A 122 -13.81 -42.59 -8.25
N PRO A 123 -14.10 -43.89 -8.02
CA PRO A 123 -14.43 -44.43 -6.70
C PRO A 123 -13.18 -44.61 -5.84
N LEU A 124 -12.48 -43.51 -5.53
CA LEU A 124 -11.15 -43.51 -4.94
C LEU A 124 -11.15 -42.92 -3.50
N PRO A 125 -11.02 -43.74 -2.45
CA PRO A 125 -10.81 -43.22 -1.11
C PRO A 125 -9.38 -42.68 -0.97
N HIS A 126 -9.28 -41.41 -0.54
CA HIS A 126 -8.04 -40.67 -0.29
C HIS A 126 -7.13 -40.58 -1.54
N PRO A 127 -7.47 -39.75 -2.54
CA PRO A 127 -6.63 -39.55 -3.72
C PRO A 127 -5.30 -38.86 -3.35
N LEU A 128 -4.22 -39.19 -4.05
CA LEU A 128 -2.91 -38.57 -3.85
C LEU A 128 -2.95 -37.04 -4.06
N SER A 129 -3.85 -36.55 -4.92
CA SER A 129 -4.11 -35.12 -5.16
C SER A 129 -4.46 -34.34 -3.88
N ALA A 130 -5.09 -34.99 -2.89
CA ALA A 130 -5.52 -34.38 -1.64
C ALA A 130 -4.44 -34.35 -0.54
N LEU A 131 -3.28 -34.98 -0.76
CA LEU A 131 -2.18 -35.01 0.21
C LEU A 131 -1.47 -33.66 0.39
N TYR A 132 -1.65 -32.72 -0.54
CA TYR A 132 -1.11 -31.37 -0.41
C TYR A 132 -2.11 -30.36 -0.96
N ARG A 133 -2.30 -29.26 -0.23
CA ARG A 133 -3.24 -28.21 -0.63
C ARG A 133 -2.79 -27.54 -1.94
N ARG A 134 -3.60 -27.67 -2.99
CA ARG A 134 -3.46 -26.87 -4.21
C ARG A 134 -3.48 -25.38 -3.87
N ARG A 135 -2.49 -24.63 -4.36
CA ARG A 135 -2.39 -23.17 -4.29
C ARG A 135 -1.99 -22.64 -5.66
N ALA A 136 -2.41 -21.43 -5.99
CA ALA A 136 -1.93 -20.77 -7.21
C ALA A 136 -0.63 -19.99 -6.95
N SER A 137 0.20 -19.83 -7.98
CA SER A 137 1.46 -19.07 -7.91
C SER A 137 1.30 -17.63 -7.40
N TRP A 138 0.15 -16.99 -7.67
CA TRP A 138 -0.16 -15.66 -7.14
C TRP A 138 -0.36 -15.64 -5.62
N GLU A 139 -0.79 -16.73 -4.98
CA GLU A 139 -0.94 -16.80 -3.53
C GLU A 139 0.43 -16.79 -2.85
N TYR A 140 1.38 -17.56 -3.37
CA TYR A 140 2.77 -17.56 -2.88
C TYR A 140 3.44 -16.19 -3.11
N ALA A 141 3.17 -15.54 -4.24
CA ALA A 141 3.65 -14.18 -4.49
C ALA A 141 3.03 -13.14 -3.52
N LEU A 142 1.77 -13.31 -3.12
CA LEU A 142 1.12 -12.44 -2.15
C LEU A 142 1.67 -12.66 -0.73
N ASP A 143 1.90 -13.92 -0.33
CA ASP A 143 2.58 -14.25 0.92
C ASP A 143 4.00 -13.64 0.94
N ALA A 144 4.78 -13.80 -0.13
CA ALA A 144 6.11 -13.21 -0.29
C ALA A 144 6.10 -11.69 -0.13
N LEU A 145 5.17 -11.00 -0.80
CA LEU A 145 4.99 -9.55 -0.67
C LEU A 145 4.62 -9.13 0.76
N SER A 146 3.79 -9.90 1.45
CA SER A 146 3.47 -9.64 2.87
C SER A 146 4.71 -9.77 3.77
N GLN A 147 5.55 -10.79 3.53
CA GLN A 147 6.77 -11.04 4.30
C GLN A 147 7.84 -9.95 4.09
N LEU A 148 7.95 -9.38 2.89
CA LEU A 148 8.82 -8.22 2.65
C LEU A 148 8.45 -7.03 3.55
N THR A 149 7.16 -6.73 3.71
CA THR A 149 6.70 -5.67 4.63
C THR A 149 6.92 -6.02 6.11
N ALA A 150 6.99 -7.30 6.47
CA ALA A 150 7.30 -7.73 7.83
C ALA A 150 8.81 -7.69 8.14
N ALA A 151 9.66 -8.02 7.15
CA ALA A 151 11.12 -8.05 7.29
C ALA A 151 11.74 -6.66 7.47
N GLU A 152 11.22 -5.62 6.79
CA GLU A 152 11.62 -4.23 7.04
C GLU A 152 11.22 -3.73 8.46
N ASN A 153 10.23 -4.39 9.07
CA ASN A 153 9.79 -4.15 10.45
C ASN A 153 10.49 -5.06 11.49
N ALA A 154 11.62 -5.70 11.14
CA ALA A 154 12.41 -6.52 12.06
C ALA A 154 13.08 -5.75 13.22
N ASN A 155 12.89 -4.43 13.31
CA ASN A 155 13.18 -3.67 14.52
C ASN A 155 12.13 -3.99 15.59
N THR A 156 12.51 -4.77 16.60
CA THR A 156 11.69 -5.07 17.78
C THR A 156 11.39 -3.82 18.63
N SER A 157 12.00 -2.66 18.33
CA SER A 157 11.66 -1.34 18.89
C SER A 157 11.11 -0.42 17.79
N ARG A 158 10.19 0.49 18.14
CA ARG A 158 9.79 1.64 17.31
C ARG A 158 9.61 2.90 18.16
N MET A 159 9.70 4.08 17.54
CA MET A 159 9.18 5.30 18.15
C MET A 159 7.66 5.36 18.01
N ALA A 160 6.98 5.79 19.06
CA ALA A 160 5.57 6.12 19.07
C ALA A 160 5.37 7.50 19.70
N TRP A 161 4.56 8.33 19.06
CA TRP A 161 4.27 9.69 19.48
C TRP A 161 2.93 9.74 20.20
N PHE A 162 2.94 10.23 21.44
CA PHE A 162 1.72 10.45 22.22
C PHE A 162 1.37 11.92 22.18
N LEU A 163 0.21 12.23 21.61
CA LEU A 163 -0.30 13.57 21.42
C LEU A 163 -1.29 13.92 22.52
N THR A 164 -1.04 15.01 23.23
CA THR A 164 -2.05 15.71 24.03
C THR A 164 -2.44 16.99 23.31
N LEU A 165 -3.75 17.24 23.22
CA LEU A 165 -4.30 18.35 22.45
C LEU A 165 -5.48 18.97 23.22
N HIS A 166 -5.24 20.15 23.76
CA HIS A 166 -6.21 20.98 24.48
C HIS A 166 -6.31 22.35 23.80
N ARG A 167 -7.21 23.22 24.29
CA ARG A 167 -7.51 24.51 23.63
C ARG A 167 -6.29 25.44 23.47
N TYR A 168 -5.31 25.34 24.37
CA TYR A 168 -4.12 26.20 24.40
C TYR A 168 -2.81 25.41 24.62
N GLU A 169 -2.87 24.07 24.54
CA GLU A 169 -1.73 23.20 24.84
C GLU A 169 -1.69 22.07 23.82
N LEU A 170 -0.53 21.97 23.16
CA LEU A 170 -0.18 20.92 22.22
C LEU A 170 1.14 20.33 22.70
N THR A 171 1.15 19.06 23.07
CA THR A 171 2.39 18.38 23.50
C THR A 171 2.54 17.03 22.80
N LEU A 172 3.80 16.70 22.50
CA LEU A 172 4.21 15.46 21.83
C LEU A 172 5.22 14.74 22.72
N GLU A 173 4.83 13.59 23.27
CA GLU A 173 5.71 12.75 24.08
C GLU A 173 6.24 11.55 23.26
N PRO A 174 7.55 11.48 22.97
CA PRO A 174 8.14 10.33 22.29
C PRO A 174 8.34 9.15 23.25
N ARG A 175 7.85 7.96 22.87
CA ARG A 175 8.05 6.71 23.62
C ARG A 175 8.67 5.62 22.75
N GLU A 176 9.57 4.81 23.31
CA GLU A 176 10.08 3.58 22.70
C GLU A 176 9.09 2.45 22.99
N GLN A 177 8.35 1.99 21.97
CA GLN A 177 7.53 0.78 22.06
C GLN A 177 8.32 -0.42 21.59
N LYS A 178 8.12 -1.58 22.23
CA LYS A 178 8.73 -2.86 21.81
C LYS A 178 7.67 -3.87 21.41
N TYR A 179 8.00 -4.72 20.45
CA TYR A 179 7.11 -5.80 20.01
C TYR A 179 7.40 -7.09 20.78
N ASN A 180 6.41 -7.55 21.55
CA ASN A 180 6.44 -8.77 22.35
C ASN A 180 5.43 -9.79 21.79
N ARG A 181 5.33 -10.96 22.43
CA ARG A 181 4.34 -12.02 22.07
C ARG A 181 2.90 -11.51 22.06
N ASP A 182 2.57 -10.58 22.95
CA ASP A 182 1.22 -10.00 23.09
C ASP A 182 1.03 -8.71 22.25
N GLY A 183 1.96 -8.40 21.34
CA GLY A 183 1.96 -7.20 20.51
C GLY A 183 2.86 -6.07 21.02
N TRP A 184 2.54 -4.83 20.64
CA TRP A 184 3.32 -3.64 21.02
C TRP A 184 3.10 -3.28 22.49
N THR A 185 4.19 -3.04 23.23
CA THR A 185 4.11 -2.52 24.61
C THR A 185 3.60 -1.07 24.64
N LYS A 186 3.06 -0.63 25.78
CA LYS A 186 2.59 0.76 26.00
C LYS A 186 3.67 1.84 25.75
N GLY A 187 4.94 1.43 25.76
CA GLY A 187 6.09 2.26 25.46
C GLY A 187 6.73 2.90 26.68
N ARG A 188 8.04 3.08 26.63
CA ARG A 188 8.83 3.79 27.66
C ARG A 188 9.10 5.22 27.20
N PRO A 189 8.83 6.26 28.02
CA PRO A 189 9.22 7.64 27.72
C PRO A 189 10.70 7.77 27.38
N LEU A 190 11.02 8.47 26.30
CA LEU A 190 12.38 8.74 25.85
C LEU A 190 12.81 10.15 26.29
N SER A 191 14.01 10.30 26.83
CA SER A 191 14.50 11.63 27.19
C SER A 191 14.85 12.44 25.95
N LEU A 192 14.30 13.65 25.85
CA LEU A 192 14.56 14.57 24.74
C LEU A 192 16.06 14.86 24.56
N LYS A 193 16.84 14.88 25.66
CA LYS A 193 18.31 14.95 25.60
C LYS A 193 18.92 13.78 24.81
N ARG A 194 18.56 12.53 25.12
CA ARG A 194 19.09 11.35 24.40
C ARG A 194 18.73 11.39 22.92
N LEU A 195 17.53 11.88 22.60
CA LEU A 195 17.06 11.98 21.23
C LEU A 195 17.80 13.10 20.47
N ASN A 196 17.98 14.26 21.07
CA ASN A 196 18.79 15.34 20.51
C ASN A 196 20.25 14.91 20.26
N ASP A 197 20.87 14.27 21.25
CA ASP A 197 22.31 13.99 21.24
C ASP A 197 22.66 12.74 20.38
N ALA A 198 21.69 11.83 20.14
CA ALA A 198 21.98 10.51 19.58
C ALA A 198 20.95 9.94 18.58
N ALA A 199 20.02 10.74 18.05
CA ALA A 199 19.01 10.28 17.07
C ALA A 199 19.61 9.47 15.90
N ASP A 200 20.73 9.93 15.32
CA ASP A 200 21.35 9.25 14.17
C ASP A 200 21.92 7.86 14.51
N THR A 201 22.17 7.58 15.80
CA THR A 201 22.64 6.27 16.27
C THR A 201 21.52 5.25 16.48
N LEU A 202 20.25 5.66 16.39
CA LEU A 202 19.08 4.82 16.65
C LEU A 202 18.53 4.26 15.33
N PRO A 203 18.74 2.97 15.00
CA PRO A 203 18.40 2.40 13.69
C PRO A 203 16.89 2.20 13.49
N TRP A 204 16.12 2.22 14.58
CA TRP A 204 14.66 2.05 14.59
C TRP A 204 13.86 3.36 14.48
N LEU A 205 14.54 4.51 14.34
CA LEU A 205 13.85 5.77 14.00
C LEU A 205 13.54 5.82 12.51
N LEU A 206 12.34 6.30 12.18
CA LEU A 206 11.92 6.63 10.82
C LEU A 206 12.53 7.97 10.37
N ALA A 207 12.42 8.27 9.07
CA ALA A 207 12.80 9.59 8.54
C ALA A 207 11.92 10.71 9.12
N GLN A 208 10.63 10.44 9.33
CA GLN A 208 9.65 11.32 9.98
C GLN A 208 10.03 11.62 11.43
N ASP A 209 10.42 10.60 12.22
CA ASP A 209 10.92 10.79 13.59
C ASP A 209 12.10 11.76 13.61
N ARG A 210 13.12 11.49 12.79
CA ARG A 210 14.31 12.36 12.72
C ARG A 210 13.97 13.79 12.33
N GLN A 211 12.98 14.01 11.47
CA GLN A 211 12.50 15.36 11.13
C GLN A 211 11.83 16.05 12.33
N ALA A 212 10.91 15.37 13.01
CA ALA A 212 10.23 15.90 14.21
C ALA A 212 11.24 16.26 15.33
N LEU A 213 12.27 15.43 15.53
CA LEU A 213 13.30 15.64 16.55
C LEU A 213 14.21 16.86 16.30
N ARG A 214 14.22 17.44 15.09
CA ARG A 214 14.97 18.69 14.80
C ARG A 214 14.38 19.92 15.49
N HIS A 215 13.17 19.79 16.02
CA HIS A 215 12.45 20.81 16.78
C HIS A 215 12.62 20.66 18.30
N ILE A 216 13.59 19.85 18.73
CA ILE A 216 14.07 19.86 20.12
C ILE A 216 15.00 21.05 20.31
N HIS A 217 14.73 21.84 21.34
CA HIS A 217 15.50 23.02 21.71
C HIS A 217 16.02 22.89 23.14
N TYR A 218 17.24 23.35 23.39
CA TYR A 218 17.80 23.47 24.73
C TYR A 218 17.61 24.90 25.23
N THR A 219 16.85 25.06 26.32
CA THR A 219 16.68 26.35 27.01
C THR A 219 17.49 26.34 28.29
N SER A 220 18.51 27.19 28.37
CA SER A 220 19.25 27.45 29.61
C SER A 220 18.42 28.35 30.54
N ALA A 221 18.11 27.87 31.74
CA ALA A 221 17.56 28.70 32.79
C ALA A 221 18.71 29.31 33.61
N TYR A 222 18.68 30.62 33.82
CA TYR A 222 19.55 31.26 34.80
C TYR A 222 18.94 31.08 36.19
N SER A 223 19.36 30.03 36.90
CA SER A 223 18.94 29.79 38.28
C SER A 223 19.99 30.31 39.27
N PHE A 224 19.53 30.79 40.43
CA PHE A 224 20.40 31.26 41.53
C PHE A 224 21.32 30.16 42.09
N TYR A 225 21.05 28.89 41.79
CA TYR A 225 21.82 27.71 42.20
C TYR A 225 22.56 27.01 41.05
N GLY A 226 22.79 27.72 39.93
CA GLY A 226 23.64 27.28 38.82
C GLY A 226 22.90 27.04 37.50
N HIS A 227 23.67 26.64 36.48
CA HIS A 227 23.18 26.39 35.14
C HIS A 227 22.43 25.06 35.04
N SER A 228 21.12 25.09 35.22
CA SER A 228 20.22 24.02 34.80
C SER A 228 19.53 24.43 33.50
N GLY A 229 19.69 23.63 32.44
CA GLY A 229 18.96 23.81 31.20
C GLY A 229 18.08 22.61 30.91
N THR A 230 16.96 22.86 30.24
CA THR A 230 15.96 21.84 29.89
C THR A 230 15.89 21.68 28.38
N TYR A 231 15.61 20.45 27.94
CA TYR A 231 15.30 20.17 26.55
C TYR A 231 13.78 20.16 26.39
N THR A 232 13.26 20.95 25.47
CA THR A 232 11.84 21.06 25.14
C THR A 232 11.63 20.76 23.66
N LEU A 233 10.52 20.12 23.32
CA LEU A 233 10.13 19.88 21.93
C LEU A 233 9.08 20.94 21.55
N ASP A 234 9.33 21.69 20.48
CA ASP A 234 8.28 22.52 19.86
C ASP A 234 7.30 21.60 19.13
N ALA A 235 6.17 21.32 19.77
CA ALA A 235 5.15 20.44 19.23
C ALA A 235 4.42 21.04 18.01
N GLU A 236 4.27 22.37 17.92
CA GLU A 236 3.65 23.02 16.76
C GLU A 236 4.54 22.89 15.53
N ALA A 237 5.86 23.05 15.70
CA ALA A 237 6.82 22.90 14.62
C ALA A 237 7.09 21.42 14.25
N ALA A 238 7.01 20.50 15.21
CA ALA A 238 7.26 19.07 14.99
C ALA A 238 6.08 18.31 14.37
N LEU A 239 4.82 18.66 14.70
CA LEU A 239 3.65 17.89 14.27
C LEU A 239 3.50 17.73 12.74
N PRO A 240 3.81 18.73 11.89
CA PRO A 240 3.82 18.57 10.42
C PRO A 240 4.76 17.48 9.89
N ALA A 241 5.86 17.18 10.58
CA ALA A 241 6.78 16.11 10.19
C ALA A 241 6.20 14.70 10.43
N LEU A 242 5.15 14.60 11.24
CA LEU A 242 4.45 13.35 11.58
C LEU A 242 3.24 13.06 10.67
N VAL A 243 3.03 13.84 9.60
CA VAL A 243 2.02 13.55 8.57
C VAL A 243 2.26 12.16 7.98
N GLY A 244 1.22 11.31 8.03
CA GLY A 244 1.27 9.91 7.58
C GLY A 244 2.13 8.98 8.45
N HIS A 245 2.55 9.39 9.66
CA HIS A 245 3.40 8.59 10.53
C HIS A 245 2.67 7.32 11.06
N PRO A 246 3.32 6.13 11.08
CA PRO A 246 2.62 4.88 11.42
C PRO A 246 2.30 4.66 12.90
N ALA A 247 2.85 5.48 13.81
CA ALA A 247 2.74 5.31 15.26
C ALA A 247 2.52 6.66 15.96
N VAL A 248 1.30 7.20 15.85
CA VAL A 248 0.83 8.36 16.63
C VAL A 248 -0.45 7.97 17.37
N PHE A 249 -0.57 8.33 18.64
CA PHE A 249 -1.65 7.91 19.54
C PHE A 249 -2.10 9.08 20.42
N TRP A 250 -3.33 9.05 20.92
CA TRP A 250 -3.75 10.01 21.96
C TRP A 250 -3.13 9.63 23.31
N GLN A 251 -2.71 10.62 24.10
CA GLN A 251 -2.19 10.35 25.43
C GLN A 251 -3.26 9.75 26.37
N ASP A 252 -4.51 10.20 26.25
CA ASP A 252 -5.66 9.68 27.01
C ASP A 252 -6.18 8.32 26.50
N ALA A 253 -5.87 7.96 25.26
CA ALA A 253 -6.33 6.74 24.61
C ALA A 253 -5.18 6.06 23.84
N PRO A 254 -4.23 5.43 24.55
CA PRO A 254 -2.97 4.93 24.00
C PRO A 254 -3.14 3.79 22.98
N ASP A 255 -4.29 3.13 23.00
CA ASP A 255 -4.63 2.03 22.09
C ASP A 255 -5.28 2.54 20.77
N ILE A 256 -5.63 3.83 20.69
CA ILE A 256 -6.26 4.45 19.52
C ILE A 256 -5.21 5.22 18.72
N ARG A 257 -4.85 4.67 17.54
CA ARG A 257 -4.00 5.35 16.56
C ARG A 257 -4.72 6.58 15.99
N ILE A 258 -3.94 7.63 15.75
CA ILE A 258 -4.32 8.84 15.01
C ILE A 258 -3.63 8.82 13.66
N ASP A 259 -4.36 9.12 12.60
CA ASP A 259 -3.80 9.47 11.30
C ASP A 259 -3.72 11.00 11.18
N ILE A 260 -2.48 11.50 11.03
CA ILE A 260 -2.21 12.92 10.76
C ILE A 260 -2.19 13.15 9.25
N GLU A 261 -3.02 14.06 8.77
CA GLU A 261 -3.11 14.44 7.36
C GLU A 261 -2.71 15.90 7.10
N PRO A 262 -2.15 16.21 5.91
CA PRO A 262 -1.77 17.57 5.56
C PRO A 262 -3.01 18.36 5.10
N GLY A 263 -3.35 19.40 5.85
CA GLY A 263 -4.33 20.41 5.47
C GLY A 263 -3.68 21.53 4.66
N GLN A 264 -4.42 22.09 3.70
CA GLN A 264 -3.97 23.22 2.89
C GLN A 264 -4.87 24.44 3.11
N VAL A 265 -4.27 25.57 3.50
CA VAL A 265 -4.96 26.86 3.56
C VAL A 265 -5.47 27.22 2.16
N THR A 266 -6.75 27.54 2.05
CA THR A 266 -7.45 27.77 0.78
C THR A 266 -8.28 29.03 0.84
N LEU A 267 -8.23 29.86 -0.20
CA LEU A 267 -9.15 31.00 -0.35
C LEU A 267 -10.43 30.52 -1.03
N VAL A 268 -11.55 30.67 -0.34
CA VAL A 268 -12.88 30.32 -0.85
C VAL A 268 -13.60 31.60 -1.29
N ILE A 269 -14.15 31.57 -2.51
CA ILE A 269 -14.93 32.64 -3.11
C ILE A 269 -16.36 32.14 -3.36
N THR A 270 -17.33 32.75 -2.69
CA THR A 270 -18.76 32.41 -2.78
C THR A 270 -19.58 33.62 -3.20
N GLU A 271 -20.49 33.41 -4.13
CA GLU A 271 -21.48 34.40 -4.59
C GLU A 271 -22.71 34.36 -3.67
N ALA A 272 -23.14 35.53 -3.19
CA ALA A 272 -24.18 35.70 -2.18
C ALA A 272 -25.11 36.87 -2.59
N GLY A 273 -25.87 36.66 -3.67
CA GLY A 273 -26.72 37.70 -4.28
C GLY A 273 -25.87 38.81 -4.89
N GLU A 274 -26.14 40.06 -4.52
CA GLU A 274 -25.42 41.26 -4.98
C GLU A 274 -23.96 41.38 -4.48
N HIS A 275 -23.44 40.37 -3.76
CA HIS A 275 -22.12 40.39 -3.15
C HIS A 275 -21.31 39.11 -3.40
N LEU A 276 -20.01 39.29 -3.62
CA LEU A 276 -19.00 38.24 -3.51
C LEU A 276 -18.45 38.23 -2.07
N ALA A 277 -18.39 37.06 -1.46
CA ALA A 277 -17.79 36.84 -0.15
C ALA A 277 -16.49 36.03 -0.31
N LEU A 278 -15.39 36.58 0.20
CA LEU A 278 -14.06 35.98 0.21
C LEU A 278 -13.68 35.61 1.65
N ALA A 279 -13.32 34.36 1.87
CA ALA A 279 -12.89 33.88 3.19
C ALA A 279 -11.81 32.78 3.06
N LEU A 280 -10.85 32.77 3.99
CA LEU A 280 -9.93 31.63 4.09
C LEU A 280 -10.60 30.44 4.79
N ARG A 281 -10.15 29.26 4.40
CA ARG A 281 -10.42 27.98 5.07
C ARG A 281 -9.10 27.27 5.36
N PRO A 282 -8.91 26.70 6.56
CA PRO A 282 -9.79 26.73 7.74
C PRO A 282 -9.93 28.15 8.36
N PRO A 283 -10.96 28.42 9.18
CA PRO A 283 -11.07 29.67 9.93
C PRO A 283 -10.04 29.74 11.07
N GLY A 284 -9.70 30.95 11.55
CA GLY A 284 -8.78 31.14 12.69
C GLY A 284 -7.28 31.26 12.34
N ILE A 285 -6.94 31.28 11.05
CA ILE A 285 -5.56 31.43 10.56
C ILE A 285 -4.88 32.71 11.10
N SER A 286 -5.63 33.81 11.22
CA SER A 286 -5.13 35.09 11.74
C SER A 286 -4.51 34.99 13.14
N ASP A 287 -5.06 34.12 13.97
CA ASP A 287 -4.79 34.06 15.41
C ASP A 287 -3.75 32.97 15.75
N SER A 288 -3.41 32.13 14.76
CA SER A 288 -2.44 31.04 14.88
C SER A 288 -0.98 31.54 14.88
N ARG A 289 -0.13 30.88 15.66
CA ARG A 289 1.29 31.28 15.80
C ARG A 289 2.21 30.67 14.74
N GLY A 290 1.85 29.51 14.19
CA GLY A 290 2.55 28.84 13.10
C GLY A 290 1.85 27.56 12.62
N LEU A 291 1.01 26.94 13.46
CA LEU A 291 0.18 25.80 13.10
C LEU A 291 -1.30 26.05 13.43
N LEU A 292 -2.19 25.54 12.61
CA LEU A 292 -3.60 25.30 12.96
C LEU A 292 -3.92 23.82 12.77
N TRP A 293 -4.86 23.27 13.54
CA TRP A 293 -5.28 21.87 13.44
C TRP A 293 -6.79 21.71 13.58
N GLU A 294 -7.35 20.73 12.88
CA GLU A 294 -8.78 20.40 12.94
C GLU A 294 -8.96 18.89 13.17
N LYS A 295 -9.76 18.55 14.20
CA LYS A 295 -10.09 17.15 14.55
C LYS A 295 -11.36 16.74 13.82
N GLU A 296 -11.21 16.27 12.58
CA GLU A 296 -12.33 15.85 11.74
C GLU A 296 -13.02 14.59 12.30
N THR A 297 -12.25 13.66 12.89
CA THR A 297 -12.79 12.47 13.57
C THR A 297 -11.97 12.14 14.83
N PRO A 298 -12.42 11.22 15.70
CA PRO A 298 -11.62 10.74 16.82
C PRO A 298 -10.25 10.16 16.43
N THR A 299 -10.08 9.66 15.20
CA THR A 299 -8.86 9.02 14.70
C THR A 299 -8.15 9.82 13.59
N ARG A 300 -8.66 10.99 13.19
CA ARG A 300 -8.14 11.79 12.07
C ARG A 300 -7.89 13.23 12.51
N LEU A 301 -6.65 13.69 12.36
CA LEU A 301 -6.23 15.05 12.66
C LEU A 301 -5.67 15.69 11.39
N VAL A 302 -6.25 16.80 10.95
CA VAL A 302 -5.76 17.56 9.80
C VAL A 302 -4.92 18.73 10.33
N VAL A 303 -3.68 18.86 9.87
CA VAL A 303 -2.73 19.90 10.31
C VAL A 303 -2.41 20.86 9.18
N TYR A 304 -2.53 22.15 9.45
CA TYR A 304 -2.39 23.24 8.47
C TYR A 304 -1.20 24.12 8.85
N PRO A 305 -0.04 23.98 8.19
CA PRO A 305 1.08 24.90 8.36
C PRO A 305 0.69 26.33 7.94
N VAL A 306 0.91 27.29 8.83
CA VAL A 306 0.54 28.69 8.61
C VAL A 306 1.80 29.54 8.43
N SER A 307 1.97 30.09 7.22
CA SER A 307 3.04 31.03 6.90
C SER A 307 2.68 32.46 7.27
N ASP A 308 3.67 33.36 7.30
CA ASP A 308 3.44 34.81 7.45
C ASP A 308 2.55 35.38 6.34
N GLU A 309 2.61 34.80 5.14
CA GLU A 309 1.77 35.19 4.01
C GLU A 309 0.31 34.79 4.26
N HIS A 310 0.05 33.57 4.73
CA HIS A 310 -1.29 33.15 5.16
C HIS A 310 -1.86 34.09 6.24
N ARG A 311 -1.05 34.52 7.21
CA ARG A 311 -1.48 35.47 8.27
C ARG A 311 -1.74 36.87 7.75
N LYS A 312 -0.90 37.40 6.85
CA LYS A 312 -1.11 38.70 6.20
C LYS A 312 -2.41 38.71 5.39
N ILE A 313 -2.65 37.67 4.61
CA ILE A 313 -3.88 37.54 3.80
C ILE A 313 -5.11 37.37 4.71
N ALA A 314 -5.01 36.59 5.79
CA ALA A 314 -6.06 36.48 6.81
C ALA A 314 -6.38 37.82 7.47
N GLY A 315 -5.36 38.62 7.81
CA GLY A 315 -5.53 39.96 8.38
C GLY A 315 -6.21 40.95 7.44
N ILE A 316 -5.93 40.87 6.13
CA ILE A 316 -6.57 41.72 5.10
C ILE A 316 -8.03 41.31 4.87
N LEU A 317 -8.34 40.01 4.82
CA LEU A 317 -9.70 39.51 4.59
C LEU A 317 -10.59 39.53 5.84
N GLY A 318 -9.98 39.54 7.04
CA GLY A 318 -10.68 39.36 8.30
C GLY A 318 -11.42 38.02 8.34
N ARG A 319 -12.64 38.02 8.91
CA ARG A 319 -13.49 36.82 8.97
C ARG A 319 -14.12 36.47 7.61
N GLU A 320 -14.47 37.50 6.84
CA GLU A 320 -15.14 37.44 5.54
C GLU A 320 -15.10 38.83 4.92
N LEU A 321 -14.52 38.97 3.72
CA LEU A 321 -14.54 40.21 2.96
C LEU A 321 -15.71 40.19 1.98
N ARG A 322 -16.61 41.17 2.08
CA ARG A 322 -17.78 41.32 1.20
C ARG A 322 -17.55 42.42 0.17
N ILE A 323 -17.76 42.09 -1.09
CA ILE A 323 -17.46 42.96 -2.24
C ILE A 323 -18.71 43.05 -3.12
N PRO A 324 -19.17 44.24 -3.56
CA PRO A 324 -20.29 44.37 -4.49
C PRO A 324 -20.05 43.66 -5.82
N ALA A 325 -21.08 43.04 -6.41
CA ALA A 325 -20.98 42.30 -7.67
C ALA A 325 -20.40 43.14 -8.83
N GLY A 326 -20.67 44.46 -8.85
CA GLY A 326 -20.11 45.39 -9.85
C GLY A 326 -18.57 45.52 -9.84
N ALA A 327 -17.87 45.01 -8.83
CA ALA A 327 -16.40 45.00 -8.75
C ALA A 327 -15.78 43.62 -9.05
N ARG A 328 -16.55 42.66 -9.58
CA ARG A 328 -16.14 41.27 -9.87
C ARG A 328 -14.80 41.18 -10.59
N ASP A 329 -14.60 41.90 -11.69
CA ASP A 329 -13.36 41.83 -12.48
C ASP A 329 -12.12 42.28 -11.71
N GLN A 330 -12.27 43.28 -10.83
CA GLN A 330 -11.19 43.74 -9.97
C GLN A 330 -10.79 42.66 -8.94
N VAL A 331 -11.77 41.94 -8.40
CA VAL A 331 -11.53 40.77 -7.52
C VAL A 331 -10.78 39.67 -8.28
N LEU A 332 -11.21 39.34 -9.50
CA LEU A 332 -10.55 38.34 -10.35
C LEU A 332 -9.07 38.67 -10.59
N GLN A 333 -8.77 39.94 -10.88
CA GLN A 333 -7.41 40.41 -11.09
C GLN A 333 -6.53 40.33 -9.83
N SER A 334 -7.07 40.74 -8.67
CA SER A 334 -6.37 40.63 -7.39
C SER A 334 -6.13 39.19 -6.95
N VAL A 335 -7.15 38.32 -7.11
CA VAL A 335 -7.07 36.88 -6.79
C VAL A 335 -6.05 36.18 -7.68
N SER A 336 -5.99 36.51 -8.97
CA SER A 336 -5.00 35.95 -9.90
C SER A 336 -3.56 36.24 -9.48
N SER A 337 -3.31 37.41 -8.87
CA SER A 337 -2.01 37.77 -8.32
C SER A 337 -1.63 36.96 -7.06
N ILE A 338 -2.61 36.45 -6.32
CA ILE A 338 -2.42 35.73 -5.04
C ILE A 338 -2.48 34.21 -5.23
N ALA A 339 -3.05 33.72 -6.35
CA ALA A 339 -3.15 32.30 -6.69
C ALA A 339 -1.82 31.48 -6.64
N PRO A 340 -0.61 32.06 -6.84
CA PRO A 340 0.64 31.33 -6.62
C PRO A 340 0.95 31.04 -5.14
N LEU A 341 0.40 31.84 -4.21
CA LEU A 341 0.69 31.75 -2.77
C LEU A 341 -0.21 30.74 -2.06
N LEU A 342 -1.46 30.58 -2.52
CA LEU A 342 -2.43 29.64 -1.96
C LEU A 342 -3.46 29.19 -3.00
N PRO A 343 -4.01 27.97 -2.89
CA PRO A 343 -5.08 27.50 -3.77
C PRO A 343 -6.35 28.33 -3.58
N VAL A 344 -7.01 28.60 -4.71
CA VAL A 344 -8.30 29.31 -4.77
C VAL A 344 -9.39 28.33 -5.15
N GLN A 345 -10.46 28.28 -4.36
CA GLN A 345 -11.70 27.57 -4.67
C GLN A 345 -12.81 28.59 -4.90
N ALA A 346 -13.26 28.71 -6.14
CA ALA A 346 -14.37 29.59 -6.49
C ALA A 346 -15.53 28.79 -7.07
N ASN A 347 -16.74 29.11 -6.63
CA ASN A 347 -17.96 28.52 -7.20
C ASN A 347 -18.48 29.35 -8.39
N LEU A 348 -17.58 29.87 -9.23
CA LEU A 348 -17.86 30.73 -10.39
C LEU A 348 -17.34 30.06 -11.67
N PRO A 349 -18.18 29.88 -12.73
CA PRO A 349 -17.77 29.22 -13.98
C PRO A 349 -16.62 29.90 -14.73
N GLU A 350 -16.49 31.24 -14.63
CA GLU A 350 -15.48 32.03 -15.35
C GLU A 350 -14.06 31.84 -14.79
N LEU A 351 -13.92 31.65 -13.48
CA LEU A 351 -12.64 31.41 -12.81
C LEU A 351 -12.04 30.05 -13.18
N THR A 352 -12.87 29.09 -13.59
CA THR A 352 -12.45 27.75 -14.00
C THR A 352 -11.60 27.76 -15.29
N ALA A 353 -11.66 28.84 -16.08
CA ALA A 353 -10.96 28.95 -17.37
C ALA A 353 -9.53 29.52 -17.27
N HIS A 354 -9.20 30.28 -16.22
CA HIS A 354 -7.96 31.08 -16.14
C HIS A 354 -7.02 30.72 -14.97
N ILE A 355 -7.44 29.84 -14.05
CA ILE A 355 -6.61 29.38 -12.92
C ILE A 355 -6.37 27.86 -13.06
N PRO A 356 -5.13 27.35 -12.87
CA PRO A 356 -4.86 25.92 -12.87
C PRO A 356 -5.61 25.23 -11.71
N HIS A 357 -6.73 24.62 -12.07
CA HIS A 357 -7.66 24.01 -11.11
C HIS A 357 -7.04 22.74 -10.48
N VAL A 358 -6.89 22.72 -9.15
CA VAL A 358 -6.65 21.47 -8.41
C VAL A 358 -8.02 20.80 -8.21
N PRO A 359 -8.34 19.67 -8.86
CA PRO A 359 -9.62 19.01 -8.67
C PRO A 359 -9.76 18.54 -7.21
N ARG A 360 -11.00 18.47 -6.68
CA ARG A 360 -11.28 17.83 -5.38
C ARG A 360 -10.87 16.36 -5.46
N MET A 361 -9.65 16.08 -5.02
CA MET A 361 -9.03 14.78 -5.18
C MET A 361 -9.64 13.81 -4.16
N LYS A 362 -10.63 13.03 -4.60
CA LYS A 362 -10.94 11.76 -3.92
C LYS A 362 -9.64 10.95 -3.91
N SER A 363 -9.25 10.49 -2.72
CA SER A 363 -7.96 9.85 -2.46
C SER A 363 -7.62 8.76 -3.49
N CYS A 364 -6.59 9.00 -4.30
CA CYS A 364 -5.63 7.97 -4.71
C CYS A 364 -4.38 8.58 -5.40
N MET A 365 -3.22 8.28 -4.84
CA MET A 365 -1.96 7.99 -5.55
C MET A 365 -1.51 8.96 -6.67
N ARG A 366 -0.82 10.07 -6.31
CA ARG A 366 0.24 10.70 -7.16
C ARG A 366 1.09 11.82 -6.49
N ILE A 367 1.73 11.53 -5.36
CA ILE A 367 2.83 12.39 -4.83
C ILE A 367 4.00 11.50 -4.40
N CYS A 368 4.93 11.23 -5.32
CA CYS A 368 6.19 10.53 -5.00
C CYS A 368 7.41 10.97 -5.86
N CYS A 369 7.27 12.00 -6.72
CA CYS A 369 8.28 12.34 -7.74
C CYS A 369 8.82 13.78 -7.71
N ARG A 370 8.92 14.43 -6.53
CA ARG A 370 9.51 15.79 -6.44
C ARG A 370 10.60 16.05 -5.40
N LEU A 371 11.00 15.06 -4.60
CA LEU A 371 12.13 15.19 -3.66
C LEU A 371 13.04 13.96 -3.67
N ALA A 372 13.79 13.78 -4.77
CA ALA A 372 14.91 12.84 -4.86
C ALA A 372 15.90 13.30 -5.93
N ARG A 373 16.67 14.35 -5.63
CA ARG A 373 17.89 14.68 -6.39
C ARG A 373 19.07 14.03 -5.65
N ALA A 374 19.92 13.31 -6.39
CA ALA A 374 21.12 12.61 -5.92
C ALA A 374 20.91 11.39 -5.00
N TYR A 375 20.52 10.25 -5.60
CA TYR A 375 21.20 8.97 -5.35
C TYR A 375 21.35 8.20 -6.67
N VAL A 376 22.49 7.55 -6.86
CA VAL A 376 22.83 6.84 -8.11
C VAL A 376 22.15 5.48 -8.11
N CYS A 377 21.30 5.21 -9.12
CA CYS A 377 20.75 3.88 -9.33
C CYS A 377 21.60 3.11 -10.35
N SER A 378 22.29 2.09 -9.87
CA SER A 378 23.03 1.14 -10.70
C SER A 378 22.13 -0.03 -11.08
N CYS A 379 21.64 -0.07 -12.34
CA CYS A 379 21.46 -1.31 -13.12
C CYS A 379 20.97 -1.05 -14.57
N GLY A 380 21.79 -1.48 -15.55
CA GLY A 380 21.41 -2.08 -16.84
C GLY A 380 20.32 -1.48 -17.75
N PHE A 381 20.76 -0.85 -18.86
CA PHE A 381 20.20 -0.84 -20.23
C PHE A 381 18.65 -0.94 -20.43
N THR A 382 18.02 -0.05 -21.19
CA THR A 382 18.32 0.14 -22.64
C THR A 382 18.00 1.56 -23.13
N ARG A 383 18.72 2.04 -24.16
CA ARG A 383 18.70 3.42 -24.69
C ARG A 383 17.33 3.90 -25.20
N CYS A 384 17.01 5.16 -24.89
CA CYS A 384 16.37 6.09 -25.84
C CYS A 384 17.18 7.39 -25.88
N GLN A 385 17.72 7.75 -27.04
CA GLN A 385 18.40 9.03 -27.26
C GLN A 385 17.38 10.09 -27.71
N ALA A 386 17.37 11.23 -27.04
CA ALA A 386 16.72 12.45 -27.52
C ALA A 386 17.78 13.55 -27.61
N ALA A 387 18.09 14.00 -28.83
CA ALA A 387 18.97 15.13 -29.09
C ALA A 387 18.13 16.41 -29.29
N PRO A 388 18.58 17.58 -28.80
CA PRO A 388 17.86 18.84 -28.97
C PRO A 388 18.17 19.50 -30.34
N PRO A 389 17.26 20.32 -30.89
CA PRO A 389 17.54 21.11 -32.08
C PRO A 389 18.05 22.52 -31.73
N SER A 390 19.23 22.89 -32.23
CA SER A 390 19.65 24.30 -32.32
C SER A 390 20.42 24.60 -33.60
N ARG A 391 19.71 25.24 -34.54
CA ARG A 391 20.17 26.15 -35.62
C ARG A 391 21.69 26.26 -35.87
N GLN A 392 22.14 26.02 -37.12
CA GLN A 392 22.44 27.06 -38.14
C GLN A 392 23.16 26.47 -39.38
N GLY A 393 22.83 27.02 -40.57
CA GLY A 393 23.81 27.29 -41.64
C GLY A 393 24.10 26.23 -42.72
N GLY A 394 23.94 26.64 -44.00
CA GLY A 394 24.86 26.26 -45.09
C GLY A 394 24.35 25.33 -46.20
N ALA A 395 24.30 25.87 -47.44
CA ALA A 395 24.56 25.25 -48.75
C ALA A 395 24.13 23.77 -49.02
N ALA A 396 23.29 23.48 -50.03
CA ALA A 396 23.66 23.32 -51.46
C ALA A 396 24.71 22.21 -51.72
N THR A 397 24.54 21.22 -52.62
CA THR A 397 23.75 21.14 -53.85
C THR A 397 23.42 19.69 -54.31
N SER A 398 22.41 19.58 -55.19
CA SER A 398 22.27 18.63 -56.34
C SER A 398 22.16 17.10 -56.17
N SER A 399 21.01 16.60 -56.66
CA SER A 399 20.85 15.42 -57.57
C SER A 399 20.97 14.00 -56.96
N THR A 400 20.19 12.97 -57.36
CA THR A 400 19.14 12.86 -58.41
C THR A 400 18.17 11.68 -58.13
N ALA A 401 17.01 11.66 -58.81
CA ALA A 401 16.14 10.48 -59.07
C ALA A 401 15.47 9.79 -57.85
N SER A 402 14.17 10.00 -57.55
CA SER A 402 12.97 9.32 -58.15
C SER A 402 12.95 7.81 -57.91
N THR A 403 11.93 7.14 -57.35
CA THR A 403 10.49 7.45 -57.12
C THR A 403 10.04 6.58 -55.89
N THR A 404 8.91 6.69 -55.19
CA THR A 404 7.54 7.13 -55.51
C THR A 404 6.82 7.72 -54.26
N ALA A 405 5.61 8.24 -54.45
CA ALA A 405 4.80 8.95 -53.45
C ALA A 405 4.17 8.09 -52.34
N TRP A 406 4.07 8.68 -51.15
CA TRP A 406 2.85 8.62 -50.31
C TRP A 406 2.39 10.04 -50.00
N ARG A 407 1.13 10.35 -50.34
CA ARG A 407 0.51 11.67 -50.06
C ARG A 407 0.08 11.75 -48.60
N TYR A 408 0.16 12.96 -48.04
CA TYR A 408 -0.35 13.31 -46.71
C TYR A 408 -1.53 14.29 -46.81
N LYS A 409 -2.27 14.42 -45.69
CA LYS A 409 -3.33 15.42 -45.35
C LYS A 409 -4.77 15.12 -45.81
N PRO A 410 -5.81 15.63 -45.09
CA PRO A 410 -5.87 15.78 -43.61
C PRO A 410 -7.31 15.60 -42.99
N ALA A 411 -7.36 15.75 -41.65
CA ALA A 411 -8.43 16.38 -40.86
C ALA A 411 -9.68 15.57 -40.42
N ALA A 412 -10.25 16.06 -39.30
CA ALA A 412 -11.57 15.75 -38.71
C ALA A 412 -11.72 14.35 -38.08
N THR A 413 -12.47 14.11 -36.99
CA THR A 413 -13.24 15.01 -36.10
C THR A 413 -13.40 14.38 -34.72
N CYS A 414 -13.65 15.16 -33.67
CA CYS A 414 -14.15 14.64 -32.41
C CYS A 414 -15.62 14.18 -32.54
N ARG A 415 -15.98 13.02 -31.99
CA ARG A 415 -17.37 12.62 -31.74
C ARG A 415 -17.51 12.08 -30.32
N GLN A 416 -17.99 12.92 -29.42
CA GLN A 416 -18.69 12.45 -28.23
C GLN A 416 -19.96 11.73 -28.69
N ASN A 417 -20.23 10.54 -28.16
CA ASN A 417 -21.57 9.96 -28.19
C ASN A 417 -22.07 9.90 -26.74
N ASN A 418 -22.94 10.84 -26.39
CA ASN A 418 -23.60 10.89 -25.11
C ASN A 418 -24.95 10.19 -25.25
N SER A 419 -25.15 9.04 -24.59
CA SER A 419 -26.43 8.34 -24.57
C SER A 419 -26.76 7.86 -23.17
N GLY A 420 -27.45 8.71 -22.42
CA GLY A 420 -28.11 8.29 -21.20
C GLY A 420 -29.48 7.70 -21.51
N CYS A 421 -29.76 6.48 -21.07
CA CYS A 421 -31.13 6.07 -20.79
C CYS A 421 -31.20 5.06 -19.66
N SER A 422 -31.80 5.51 -18.56
CA SER A 422 -32.10 4.77 -17.34
C SER A 422 -32.95 3.52 -17.58
N ARG A 423 -32.54 2.38 -17.00
CA ARG A 423 -33.47 1.33 -16.54
C ARG A 423 -33.08 0.77 -15.17
N CYS A 424 -33.89 1.17 -14.19
CA CYS A 424 -34.33 0.42 -13.01
C CYS A 424 -33.49 -0.77 -12.52
N TRP A 425 -32.84 -0.62 -11.36
CA TRP A 425 -32.91 -1.63 -10.29
C TRP A 425 -33.17 -0.92 -8.95
N ARG A 426 -34.20 -1.38 -8.22
CA ARG A 426 -34.52 -0.88 -6.87
C ARG A 426 -33.51 -1.46 -5.86
N PRO A 427 -33.14 -0.72 -4.79
CA PRO A 427 -32.50 -1.35 -3.64
C PRO A 427 -33.50 -2.30 -2.97
N ALA A 428 -33.16 -3.58 -2.89
CA ALA A 428 -33.93 -4.54 -2.10
C ALA A 428 -33.80 -4.17 -0.62
N ARG A 429 -34.95 -3.97 0.06
CA ARG A 429 -34.98 -3.96 1.52
C ARG A 429 -34.56 -5.35 2.00
N TYR A 430 -33.54 -5.44 2.84
CA TYR A 430 -33.43 -6.57 3.76
C TYR A 430 -33.73 -6.13 5.19
N SER A 431 -34.56 -6.93 5.83
CA SER A 431 -35.31 -6.61 7.03
C SER A 431 -34.53 -6.90 8.30
N ARG A 432 -34.89 -6.19 9.37
CA ARG A 432 -34.50 -6.51 10.74
C ARG A 432 -34.85 -7.96 11.06
N LEU A 433 -33.88 -8.77 11.47
CA LEU A 433 -34.14 -9.95 12.28
C LEU A 433 -33.80 -9.64 13.73
N ARG A 434 -34.85 -9.52 14.55
CA ARG A 434 -34.73 -9.47 16.01
C ARG A 434 -34.26 -10.85 16.48
N GLN A 435 -33.15 -10.93 17.20
CA GLN A 435 -32.98 -12.02 18.16
C GLN A 435 -33.56 -11.58 19.50
N ARG A 436 -34.38 -12.45 20.11
CA ARG A 436 -35.09 -12.20 21.35
C ARG A 436 -34.21 -12.58 22.53
N THR A 437 -34.05 -11.67 23.49
CA THR A 437 -33.80 -12.04 24.89
C THR A 437 -35.07 -12.64 25.50
N PRO A 438 -34.90 -13.60 26.43
CA PRO A 438 -35.62 -13.56 27.71
C PRO A 438 -34.65 -13.92 28.88
N PRO A 439 -35.06 -13.91 30.16
CA PRO A 439 -34.94 -12.69 30.96
C PRO A 439 -34.19 -12.87 32.30
N ASN A 440 -34.10 -11.76 33.04
CA ASN A 440 -33.48 -11.62 34.36
C ASN A 440 -33.75 -12.75 35.38
N GLY A 441 -32.71 -13.08 36.15
CA GLY A 441 -32.78 -13.90 37.37
C GLY A 441 -31.65 -13.58 38.34
N ASN A 442 -31.89 -12.60 39.23
CA ASN A 442 -31.22 -12.27 40.50
C ASN A 442 -29.87 -12.94 40.89
N CYS A 443 -28.87 -12.07 41.12
CA CYS A 443 -27.82 -12.24 42.16
C CYS A 443 -28.49 -12.37 43.57
N PRO A 444 -27.83 -12.81 44.68
CA PRO A 444 -26.44 -12.45 45.05
C PRO A 444 -25.62 -13.45 45.95
N ILE A 445 -24.53 -12.91 46.51
CA ILE A 445 -23.77 -13.24 47.76
C ILE A 445 -22.71 -14.38 47.81
N LEU A 446 -21.60 -14.07 48.51
CA LEU A 446 -20.51 -14.91 49.07
C LEU A 446 -19.54 -15.54 48.04
N GLY A 447 -18.22 -15.57 48.23
CA GLY A 447 -17.35 -15.04 49.29
C GLY A 447 -15.87 -15.32 48.97
N MET A 448 -14.92 -14.64 49.63
CA MET A 448 -13.45 -14.88 49.51
C MET A 448 -13.02 -16.28 50.01
N PRO A 449 -11.72 -16.63 50.00
CA PRO A 449 -10.80 -16.85 48.87
C PRO A 449 -10.25 -18.30 48.93
N TRP A 450 -9.14 -18.64 48.25
CA TRP A 450 -7.92 -19.23 48.87
C TRP A 450 -6.89 -19.66 47.81
N ARG A 451 -5.62 -19.69 48.23
CA ARG A 451 -4.44 -20.06 47.43
C ARG A 451 -4.38 -21.57 47.13
N ARG A 452 -3.79 -21.94 45.99
CA ARG A 452 -2.47 -22.60 45.96
C ARG A 452 -1.74 -22.23 44.67
#